data_AF-A0A482YFF5-F1
#
_entry.id   AF-A0A482YFF5-F1
#
_cell.length_a   1.000
_cell.length_b   1.000
_cell.length_c   1.000
_cell.angle_alpha   90.00
_cell.angle_beta   90.00
_cell.angle_gamma   90.00
#
_symmetry.space_group_name_H-M   'P 1'
#
loop_
_entity.id
_entity.type
_entity.pdbx_description
1 polymer ?
#
loop_
_entity_poly.entity_id
_entity_poly.type
_entity_poly.pdbx_seq_one_letter_code
_entity_poly.pdbx_strand_id
1 'polypeptide(L)'
;MNRWLAAGGLLMIGLILFSFTTAGAWGGADGAAGEKVDSVAPDYDPWFESLWTPPSGEIESLLFSLQAAIGGLIIGYYLGRGSPLQPASETP
;
A
#
# COMPACT_ATOMS: atom_id res chain seq x y z
N MET A 1 -14.02 16.10 18.98
CA MET A 1 -12.86 15.20 18.84
C MET A 1 -13.26 13.76 18.46
N ASN A 2 -14.21 13.14 19.17
CA ASN A 2 -14.45 11.69 19.13
C ASN A 2 -15.14 11.19 17.86
N ARG A 3 -15.86 12.06 17.13
CA ARG A 3 -16.57 11.70 15.89
C ARG A 3 -15.63 11.43 14.72
N TRP A 4 -14.51 12.14 14.65
CA TRP A 4 -13.47 11.94 13.63
C TRP A 4 -12.62 10.71 13.91
N LEU A 5 -12.33 10.43 15.18
CA LEU A 5 -11.69 9.19 15.60
C LEU A 5 -12.58 7.96 15.34
N ALA A 6 -13.89 8.07 15.62
CA ALA A 6 -14.85 7.02 15.31
C ALA A 6 -15.00 6.78 13.80
N ALA A 7 -15.08 7.85 13.00
CA ALA A 7 -15.15 7.75 11.54
C ALA A 7 -13.87 7.13 10.94
N GLY A 8 -12.69 7.54 11.43
CA GLY A 8 -11.42 6.94 11.04
C GLY A 8 -11.32 5.46 11.43
N GLY A 9 -11.77 5.10 12.64
CA GLY A 9 -11.82 3.71 13.10
C GLY A 9 -12.75 2.84 12.25
N LEU A 10 -13.95 3.33 11.92
CA LEU A 10 -14.89 2.65 11.03
C LEU A 10 -14.33 2.45 9.62
N LEU A 11 -13.64 3.46 9.10
CA LEU A 11 -12.98 3.38 7.80
C LEU A 11 -11.86 2.33 7.79
N MET A 12 -11.04 2.29 8.84
CA MET A 12 -10.00 1.27 9.00
C MET A 12 -10.57 -0.14 9.10
N ILE A 13 -11.64 -0.34 9.89
CA ILE A 13 -12.33 -1.63 9.99
C ILE A 13 -12.91 -2.04 8.63
N GLY A 14 -13.52 -1.10 7.91
CA GLY A 14 -14.03 -1.32 6.56
C GLY A 14 -12.94 -1.75 5.58
N LEU A 15 -11.78 -1.08 5.61
CA LEU A 15 -10.63 -1.44 4.78
C LEU A 15 -10.06 -2.81 5.13
N ILE A 16 -9.98 -3.16 6.42
CA ILE A 16 -9.51 -4.48 6.86
C ILE A 16 -10.46 -5.58 6.37
N LEU A 17 -11.77 -5.42 6.59
CA LEU A 17 -12.77 -6.39 6.14
C LEU A 17 -12.75 -6.53 4.61
N PHE A 18 -12.63 -5.42 3.90
CA PHE A 18 -12.51 -5.39 2.45
C PHE A 18 -11.27 -6.15 1.97
N SER A 19 -10.11 -5.93 2.58
CA SER A 19 -8.88 -6.68 2.29
C SER A 19 -9.04 -8.18 2.51
N PHE A 20 -9.70 -8.64 3.57
CA PHE A 20 -9.92 -10.07 3.80
C PHE A 20 -10.81 -10.72 2.73
N THR A 21 -11.76 -9.97 2.16
CA THR A 21 -12.62 -10.49 1.07
C THR A 21 -11.93 -10.56 -0.29
N THR A 22 -10.79 -9.87 -0.45
CA THR A 22 -10.15 -9.65 -1.76
C THR A 22 -8.67 -10.02 -1.76
N ALA A 23 -8.12 -10.54 -0.66
CA ALA A 23 -6.69 -10.77 -0.42
C ALA A 23 -5.96 -11.58 -1.50
N GLY A 24 -6.67 -12.38 -2.31
CA GLY A 24 -6.11 -13.13 -3.44
C GLY A 24 -6.43 -12.58 -4.83
N ALA A 25 -7.23 -11.51 -4.93
CA ALA A 25 -7.71 -10.94 -6.19
C ALA A 25 -6.98 -9.65 -6.62
N TRP A 26 -6.07 -9.14 -5.79
CA TRP A 26 -5.24 -7.97 -6.12
C TRP A 26 -3.95 -8.43 -6.81
N GLY A 27 -4.01 -8.61 -8.13
CA GLY A 27 -2.80 -8.56 -8.95
C GLY A 27 -2.33 -7.12 -9.12
N GLY A 28 -1.04 -6.90 -9.37
CA GLY A 28 -0.56 -5.58 -9.78
C GLY A 28 -1.35 -5.04 -10.97
N ALA A 29 -1.54 -3.72 -11.04
CA ALA A 29 -2.29 -3.08 -12.12
C ALA A 29 -1.79 -3.49 -13.52
N ASP A 30 -0.49 -3.78 -13.62
CA ASP A 30 0.18 -4.19 -14.86
C ASP A 30 -0.30 -5.56 -15.36
N GLY A 31 -0.66 -6.50 -14.48
CA GLY A 31 -1.18 -7.82 -14.87
C GLY A 31 -2.59 -7.73 -15.49
N ALA A 32 -3.46 -6.92 -14.89
CA ALA A 32 -4.81 -6.67 -15.42
C ALA A 32 -4.78 -5.86 -16.72
N ALA A 33 -3.78 -4.99 -16.88
CA ALA A 33 -3.58 -4.23 -18.11
C ALA A 33 -3.11 -5.14 -19.26
N GLY A 34 -2.15 -6.05 -19.02
CA GLY A 34 -1.65 -7.00 -20.02
C GLY A 34 -2.76 -7.88 -20.62
N GLU A 35 -3.57 -8.50 -19.76
CA GLU A 35 -4.68 -9.37 -20.18
C GLU A 35 -5.74 -8.61 -21.01
N LYS A 36 -5.91 -7.32 -20.74
CA LYS A 36 -6.82 -6.47 -21.50
C LYS A 36 -6.25 -6.06 -22.87
N VAL A 37 -4.94 -5.85 -22.96
CA VAL A 37 -4.27 -5.52 -24.24
C VAL A 37 -4.33 -6.72 -25.18
N ASP A 38 -4.02 -7.92 -24.68
CA ASP A 38 -4.05 -9.17 -25.47
C ASP A 38 -5.46 -9.47 -26.03
N SER A 39 -6.52 -9.09 -25.32
CA SER A 39 -7.91 -9.30 -25.75
C SER A 39 -8.45 -8.25 -26.71
N VAL A 40 -7.91 -7.03 -26.70
CA VAL A 40 -8.37 -5.92 -27.57
C VAL A 40 -7.59 -5.87 -28.87
N ALA A 41 -6.30 -6.23 -28.84
CA ALA A 41 -5.43 -6.21 -30.01
C ALA A 41 -4.47 -7.40 -29.96
N PRO A 42 -4.87 -8.58 -30.50
CA PRO A 42 -4.05 -9.79 -30.47
C PRO A 42 -2.76 -9.70 -31.30
N ASP A 43 -2.67 -8.75 -32.23
CA ASP A 43 -1.47 -8.46 -33.02
C ASP A 43 -0.65 -7.26 -32.48
N TYR A 44 -0.92 -6.83 -31.24
CA TYR A 44 -0.23 -5.70 -30.64
C TYR A 44 1.19 -6.08 -30.20
N ASP A 45 2.18 -5.45 -30.82
CA ASP A 45 3.58 -5.56 -30.43
C ASP A 45 3.90 -4.51 -29.34
N PRO A 46 4.38 -4.91 -28.15
CA PRO A 46 4.66 -3.99 -27.06
C PRO A 46 5.71 -2.95 -27.46
N TRP A 47 5.35 -1.66 -27.44
CA TRP A 47 6.30 -0.57 -27.70
C TRP A 47 7.33 -0.36 -26.58
N PHE A 48 7.17 -1.06 -25.45
CA PHE A 48 8.08 -1.09 -24.33
C PHE A 48 8.07 -2.47 -23.70
N GLU A 49 9.23 -3.11 -23.66
CA GLU A 49 9.44 -4.33 -22.90
C GLU A 49 10.03 -3.97 -21.53
N SER A 50 9.64 -4.69 -20.47
CA SER A 50 10.23 -4.51 -19.15
C SER A 50 11.74 -4.69 -19.23
N LEU A 51 12.48 -3.60 -19.05
CA LEU A 51 13.95 -3.60 -19.01
C LEU A 51 14.52 -4.54 -17.93
N TRP A 52 13.70 -4.84 -16.91
CA TRP A 52 14.00 -5.80 -15.88
C TRP A 52 12.70 -6.39 -15.32
N THR A 53 12.52 -7.70 -15.49
CA THR A 53 11.46 -8.45 -14.84
C THR A 53 12.03 -9.11 -13.59
N PRO A 54 11.39 -8.98 -12.41
CA PRO A 54 11.84 -9.66 -11.21
C PRO A 54 11.96 -11.17 -11.46
N PRO A 55 13.07 -11.82 -11.10
CA PRO A 55 13.27 -13.24 -11.35
C PRO A 55 12.32 -14.16 -10.56
N SER A 56 11.57 -13.61 -9.60
CA SER A 56 10.55 -14.30 -8.80
C SER A 56 9.53 -13.29 -8.26
N GLY A 57 8.26 -13.71 -8.14
CA GLY A 57 7.19 -12.91 -7.49
C GLY A 57 7.45 -12.64 -6.00
N GLU A 58 8.36 -13.39 -5.37
CA GLU A 58 8.83 -13.11 -4.00
C GLU A 58 9.60 -11.79 -3.94
N ILE A 59 10.39 -11.48 -4.98
CA ILE A 59 11.17 -10.24 -5.06
C ILE A 59 10.26 -9.04 -5.34
N GLU A 60 9.23 -9.22 -6.16
CA GLU A 60 8.19 -8.21 -6.37
C GLU A 60 7.49 -7.84 -5.06
N SER A 61 7.07 -8.85 -4.29
CA SER A 61 6.46 -8.66 -2.97
C SER A 61 7.42 -8.02 -1.96
N LEU A 62 8.71 -8.37 -2.01
CA LEU A 62 9.77 -7.75 -1.20
C LEU A 62 9.93 -6.26 -1.51
N LEU A 63 9.98 -5.89 -2.79
CA LEU A 63 10.08 -4.50 -3.20
C LEU A 63 8.84 -3.68 -2.80
N PHE A 64 7.65 -4.27 -2.93
CA PHE A 64 6.41 -3.62 -2.50
C PHE A 64 6.36 -3.42 -0.98
N SER A 65 6.73 -4.44 -0.20
CA SER A 65 6.78 -4.34 1.27
C SER A 65 7.82 -3.32 1.75
N LEU A 66 8.96 -3.21 1.07
CA LEU A 66 9.98 -2.20 1.36
C LEU A 66 9.45 -0.78 1.10
N GLN A 67 8.76 -0.56 -0.02
CA GLN A 67 8.11 0.71 -0.32
C GLN A 67 7.08 1.09 0.76
N ALA A 68 6.25 0.13 1.17
CA ALA A 68 5.28 0.32 2.24
C ALA A 68 5.96 0.66 3.59
N ALA A 69 7.06 -0.02 3.94
CA ALA A 69 7.82 0.25 5.16
C ALA A 69 8.41 1.66 5.18
N ILE A 70 9.00 2.11 4.07
CA ILE A 70 9.54 3.47 3.94
C ILE A 70 8.42 4.51 4.03
N GLY A 71 7.30 4.30 3.31
CA GLY A 71 6.14 5.18 3.38
C GLY A 71 5.57 5.29 4.81
N GLY A 72 5.48 4.16 5.51
CA GLY A 72 5.06 4.11 6.91
C GLY A 72 6.01 4.88 7.84
N LEU A 73 7.33 4.77 7.64
CA LEU A 73 8.33 5.52 8.43
C LEU A 73 8.17 7.02 8.22
N ILE A 74 8.04 7.48 6.97
CA ILE A 74 7.86 8.89 6.64
C ILE A 74 6.59 9.44 7.30
N ILE A 75 5.45 8.76 7.13
CA ILE A 75 4.17 9.17 7.73
C ILE A 75 4.27 9.18 9.26
N GLY A 76 4.84 8.12 9.85
CA GLY A 76 5.05 8.00 11.29
C GLY A 76 5.92 9.11 11.87
N TYR A 77 7.00 9.50 11.18
CA TYR A 77 7.87 10.60 11.59
C TYR A 77 7.12 11.93 11.65
N TYR A 78 6.31 12.25 10.62
CA TYR A 78 5.55 13.50 10.59
C TYR A 78 4.41 13.53 11.62
N LEU A 79 3.71 12.41 11.83
CA LEU A 79 2.67 12.32 12.86
C LEU A 79 3.27 12.38 14.28
N GLY A 80 4.42 11.74 14.51
CA GLY A 80 5.10 11.73 15.79
C GLY A 80 5.59 13.12 16.23
N ARG A 81 6.06 13.93 15.28
CA ARG A 81 6.53 15.30 15.56
C ARG A 81 5.44 16.26 16.05
N GLY A 82 4.17 15.96 15.80
CA GLY A 82 3.02 16.73 16.29
C GLY A 82 2.58 16.39 17.71
N SER A 83 3.11 15.33 18.31
CA SER A 83 2.75 14.92 19.68
C SER A 83 3.65 15.66 20.68
N PRO A 84 3.10 16.51 21.58
CA PRO A 84 3.89 17.04 22.68
C PRO A 84 4.32 15.86 23.55
N LEU A 85 5.63 15.66 23.70
CA LEU A 85 6.14 14.82 24.78
C LEU A 85 5.59 15.42 26.07
N GLN A 86 4.76 14.67 26.79
CA GLN A 86 4.29 15.08 28.10
C GLN A 86 5.54 15.16 28.98
N PRO A 87 5.95 16.33 29.50
CA PRO A 87 7.08 16.39 30.40
C PRO A 87 6.74 15.51 31.59
N ALA A 88 7.64 14.58 31.92
CA ALA A 88 7.50 13.74 33.10
C ALA A 88 7.22 14.66 34.28
N SER A 89 6.15 14.37 35.02
CA SER A 89 5.78 15.15 36.20
C SER A 89 6.94 15.10 37.18
N GLU A 90 7.72 16.16 37.25
CA GLU A 90 8.66 16.38 38.34
C GLU A 90 7.82 16.67 39.59
N THR A 91 7.67 15.67 40.45
CA THR A 91 7.16 15.88 41.81
C THR A 91 8.28 15.60 42.80
N PRO A 92 8.64 16.57 43.67
CA PRO A 92 9.64 16.38 44.74
C PRO A 92 9.16 15.47 45.87
#